data_AF-A0A7C7RB08-F1
#
_entry.id   AF-A0A7C7RB08-F1
#
_cell.length_a   1.000
_cell.length_b   1.000
_cell.length_c   1.000
_cell.angle_alpha   90.00
_cell.angle_beta   90.00
_cell.angle_gamma   90.00
#
_symmetry.space_group_name_H-M   'P 1'
#
loop_
_entity.id
_entity.type
_entity.pdbx_description
1 polymer ?
#
loop_
_entity_poly.entity_id
_entity_poly.type
_entity_poly.pdbx_seq_one_letter_code
_entity_poly.pdbx_strand_id
1 'polypeptide(L)'
;MESLWEKIKKGVRDGLSATVEKTDELTRTGKLKLDISAIRRDINRNFTELGRVVYRMISEEKAEEITTDQEVISLVEKINALQLGLKQKEEELREIREKKGEEEEAGPAK
;
A
#
# COMPACT_ATOMS: atom_id res chain seq x y z
N MET A 1 -27.60 14.12 40.24
CA MET A 1 -26.20 14.54 40.11
C MET A 1 -25.40 13.33 39.64
N GLU A 2 -24.84 13.38 38.44
CA GLU A 2 -23.99 12.28 37.95
C GLU A 2 -22.74 12.16 38.81
N SER A 3 -22.41 10.94 39.25
CA SER A 3 -21.25 10.65 40.09
C SER A 3 -19.95 10.83 39.29
N LEU A 4 -18.98 11.54 39.85
CA LEU A 4 -17.63 11.74 39.30
C LEU A 4 -16.94 10.40 38.96
N TRP A 5 -17.28 9.33 39.69
CA TRP A 5 -16.79 7.98 39.42
C TRP A 5 -17.29 7.43 38.07
N GLU A 6 -18.55 7.70 37.71
CA GLU A 6 -19.10 7.28 36.42
C GLU A 6 -18.48 8.05 35.26
N LYS A 7 -18.16 9.34 35.45
CA LYS A 7 -17.43 10.14 34.46
C LYS A 7 -16.00 9.66 34.26
N ILE A 8 -15.32 9.24 35.33
CA ILE A 8 -13.98 8.63 35.24
C ILE A 8 -14.05 7.28 34.52
N LYS A 9 -15.00 6.41 34.89
CA LYS A 9 -15.17 5.10 34.25
C LYS A 9 -15.51 5.21 32.77
N LYS A 10 -16.34 6.20 32.42
CA LYS A 10 -16.69 6.53 31.04
C LYS A 10 -15.47 7.08 30.27
N GLY A 11 -14.72 8.03 30.84
CA GLY A 11 -13.51 8.56 30.21
C GLY A 11 -12.39 7.52 30.02
N VAL A 12 -12.24 6.59 30.96
CA VAL A 12 -11.30 5.46 30.84
C VAL A 12 -11.76 4.48 29.75
N ARG A 13 -13.06 4.17 29.68
CA ARG A 13 -13.61 3.27 28.65
C ARG A 13 -13.52 3.88 27.26
N ASP A 14 -13.90 5.15 27.11
CA ASP A 14 -13.87 5.86 25.83
C ASP A 14 -12.42 6.09 25.36
N GLY A 15 -11.50 6.40 26.29
CA GLY A 15 -10.07 6.56 26.00
C GLY A 15 -9.35 5.24 25.65
N LEU A 16 -9.70 4.13 26.31
CA LEU A 16 -9.18 2.80 25.97
C LEU A 16 -9.65 2.36 24.59
N SER A 17 -10.95 2.50 24.28
CA SER A 17 -11.49 2.14 22.96
C SER A 17 -10.86 2.95 21.83
N ALA A 18 -10.76 4.28 21.99
CA ALA A 18 -10.14 5.15 21.00
C ALA A 18 -8.64 4.87 20.79
N THR A 19 -7.91 4.47 21.85
CA THR A 19 -6.48 4.13 21.74
C THR A 19 -6.25 2.80 21.04
N VAL A 20 -7.12 1.81 21.29
CA VAL A 20 -7.05 0.49 20.63
C VAL A 20 -7.37 0.63 19.14
N GLU A 21 -8.44 1.33 18.78
CA GLU A 21 -8.81 1.61 17.38
C GLU A 21 -7.68 2.35 16.64
N LYS A 22 -7.11 3.38 17.25
CA LYS A 22 -5.99 4.14 16.67
C LYS A 22 -4.72 3.30 16.49
N THR A 23 -4.47 2.33 17.38
CA THR A 23 -3.31 1.43 17.31
C THR A 23 -3.47 0.39 16.19
N ASP A 24 -4.65 -0.19 16.05
CA ASP A 24 -4.96 -1.17 15.01
C ASP A 24 -4.84 -0.54 13.61
N GLU A 25 -5.32 0.70 13.45
CA GLU A 25 -5.20 1.44 12.20
C GLU A 25 -3.77 1.84 11.85
N LEU A 26 -2.97 2.26 12.84
CA LEU A 26 -1.54 2.55 12.64
C LEU A 26 -0.79 1.30 12.20
N THR A 27 -1.10 0.15 12.80
CA THR A 27 -0.54 -1.14 12.42
C THR A 27 -0.93 -1.51 10.99
N ARG A 28 -2.22 -1.36 10.63
CA ARG A 28 -2.71 -1.60 9.27
C ARG A 28 -2.02 -0.70 8.24
N THR A 29 -1.90 0.59 8.54
CA THR A 29 -1.19 1.58 7.72
C THR A 29 0.29 1.22 7.55
N GLY A 30 0.95 0.79 8.63
CA GLY A 30 2.33 0.35 8.62
C GLY A 30 2.53 -0.87 7.71
N LYS A 31 1.67 -1.88 7.83
CA LYS A 31 1.67 -3.07 6.97
C LYS A 31 1.50 -2.70 5.49
N LEU A 32 0.51 -1.86 5.17
CA LEU A 32 0.27 -1.41 3.78
C LEU A 32 1.49 -0.70 3.18
N LYS A 33 2.17 0.15 3.95
CA LYS A 33 3.39 0.82 3.48
C LYS A 33 4.53 -0.15 3.22
N LEU A 34 4.68 -1.19 4.04
CA LEU A 34 5.66 -2.24 3.82
C LEU A 34 5.33 -3.04 2.55
N ASP A 35 4.07 -3.42 2.37
CA ASP A 35 3.59 -4.14 1.18
C ASP A 35 3.83 -3.31 -0.10
N ILE A 36 3.46 -2.02 -0.10
CA ILE A 36 3.75 -1.07 -1.20
C ILE A 36 5.25 -1.02 -1.51
N SER A 37 6.09 -0.94 -0.47
CA SER A 37 7.55 -0.89 -0.63
C SER A 37 8.10 -2.18 -1.21
N ALA A 38 7.56 -3.34 -0.83
CA ALA A 38 7.91 -4.64 -1.39
C ALA A 38 7.51 -4.73 -2.86
N ILE A 39 6.27 -4.40 -3.20
CA ILE A 39 5.77 -4.40 -4.60
C ILE A 39 6.62 -3.49 -5.48
N ARG A 40 6.97 -2.28 -5.01
CA ARG A 40 7.86 -1.37 -5.76
C ARG A 40 9.24 -1.97 -6.01
N ARG A 41 9.81 -2.69 -5.04
CA ARG A 41 11.08 -3.40 -5.23
C ARG A 41 10.95 -4.52 -6.26
N ASP A 42 9.84 -5.26 -6.23
CA ASP A 42 9.59 -6.35 -7.17
C ASP A 42 9.39 -5.83 -8.60
N ILE A 43 8.69 -4.71 -8.78
CA ILE A 43 8.59 -4.01 -10.07
C ILE A 43 9.98 -3.65 -10.58
N ASN A 44 10.82 -3.03 -9.76
CA ASN A 44 12.18 -2.65 -10.16
C ASN A 44 13.06 -3.86 -10.54
N ARG A 45 12.92 -4.99 -9.81
CA ARG A 45 13.60 -6.24 -10.15
C ARG A 45 13.16 -6.77 -11.51
N ASN A 46 11.86 -6.81 -11.78
CA ASN A 46 11.34 -7.27 -13.07
C ASN A 46 11.73 -6.34 -14.23
N PHE A 47 11.76 -5.02 -14.02
CA PHE A 47 12.27 -4.09 -15.04
C PHE A 47 13.77 -4.29 -15.31
N THR A 48 14.57 -4.52 -14.27
CA THR A 48 16.00 -4.82 -14.42
C THR A 48 16.19 -6.10 -15.24
N GLU A 49 15.41 -7.12 -14.94
CA GLU A 49 15.45 -8.40 -15.65
C GLU A 49 14.98 -8.27 -17.10
N LEU A 50 13.89 -7.55 -17.35
CA LEU A 50 13.43 -7.24 -18.70
C LEU A 50 14.50 -6.50 -19.50
N GLY A 51 15.14 -5.49 -18.90
CA GLY A 51 16.24 -4.77 -19.52
C GLY A 51 17.42 -5.68 -19.86
N ARG A 52 17.77 -6.62 -18.98
CA ARG A 52 18.82 -7.63 -19.21
C ARG A 52 18.48 -8.53 -20.41
N VAL A 53 17.23 -9.01 -20.49
CA VAL A 53 16.76 -9.88 -21.57
C VAL A 53 16.76 -9.13 -22.90
N VAL A 54 16.16 -7.93 -22.94
CA VAL A 54 16.10 -7.10 -24.15
C VAL A 54 17.50 -6.69 -24.61
N TYR A 55 18.38 -6.28 -23.70
CA TYR A 55 19.76 -5.94 -24.03
C TYR A 55 20.51 -7.13 -24.65
N ARG A 56 20.35 -8.33 -24.08
CA ARG A 56 20.94 -9.57 -24.62
C ARG A 56 20.44 -9.84 -26.04
N MET A 57 19.13 -9.77 -26.26
CA MET A 57 18.54 -10.02 -27.59
C MET A 57 19.01 -9.02 -28.64
N ILE A 58 19.11 -7.73 -28.30
CA ILE A 58 19.66 -6.70 -29.20
C ILE A 58 21.14 -7.00 -29.51
N SER A 59 21.92 -7.36 -28.50
CA SER A 59 23.35 -7.66 -28.66
C SER A 59 23.62 -8.92 -29.49
N GLU A 60 22.65 -9.85 -29.53
CA GLU A 60 22.69 -11.07 -30.34
C GLU A 60 22.00 -10.91 -31.71
N GLU A 61 21.68 -9.68 -32.14
CA GLU A 61 20.99 -9.39 -33.40
C GLU A 61 19.58 -10.01 -33.53
N LYS A 62 18.92 -10.33 -32.40
CA LYS A 62 17.56 -10.91 -32.31
C LYS A 62 16.49 -9.88 -31.93
N ALA A 63 16.68 -8.62 -32.32
CA ALA A 63 15.76 -7.56 -31.93
C ALA A 63 14.32 -7.77 -32.45
N GLU A 64 14.18 -8.43 -33.61
CA GLU A 64 12.88 -8.73 -34.23
C GLU A 64 12.05 -9.75 -33.43
N GLU A 65 12.69 -10.56 -32.60
CA GLU A 65 12.05 -11.61 -31.79
C GLU A 65 11.54 -11.11 -30.44
N ILE A 66 11.91 -9.89 -30.00
CA ILE A 66 11.59 -9.37 -28.65
C ILE A 66 10.09 -9.41 -28.34
N THR A 67 9.24 -9.14 -29.33
CA THR A 67 7.78 -9.05 -29.13
C THR A 67 7.09 -10.42 -29.06
N THR A 68 7.75 -11.48 -29.51
CA THR A 68 7.23 -12.86 -29.50
C THR A 68 7.93 -13.76 -28.49
N ASP A 69 9.05 -13.29 -27.93
CA ASP A 69 9.80 -13.97 -26.88
C ASP A 69 8.96 -14.13 -25.61
N GLN A 70 8.88 -15.38 -25.14
CA GLN A 70 8.03 -15.75 -24.01
C GLN A 70 8.57 -15.22 -22.67
N GLU A 71 9.89 -15.05 -22.54
CA GLU A 71 10.51 -14.48 -21.33
C GLU A 71 10.13 -12.99 -21.23
N VAL A 72 10.24 -12.25 -22.34
CA VAL A 72 9.83 -10.84 -22.45
C VAL A 72 8.34 -10.67 -22.14
N ILE A 73 7.47 -11.44 -22.79
CA ILE A 73 6.01 -11.36 -22.58
C ILE A 73 5.69 -11.63 -21.10
N SER A 74 6.25 -12.68 -20.50
CA SER A 74 6.02 -13.00 -19.09
C SER A 74 6.47 -11.89 -18.15
N LEU A 75 7.61 -11.25 -18.41
CA LEU A 75 8.11 -10.14 -17.59
C LEU A 75 7.20 -8.92 -17.68
N VAL A 76 6.72 -8.58 -18.89
CA VAL A 76 5.76 -7.49 -19.10
C VAL A 76 4.45 -7.76 -18.37
N GLU A 77 3.89 -8.96 -18.50
CA GLU A 77 2.66 -9.36 -17.80
C GLU A 77 2.81 -9.27 -16.27
N LYS A 78 3.93 -9.76 -15.73
CA LYS A 78 4.23 -9.65 -14.29
C LYS A 78 4.32 -8.21 -13.82
N ILE A 79 5.01 -7.35 -14.58
CA ILE A 79 5.11 -5.91 -14.26
C ILE A 79 3.72 -5.27 -14.24
N ASN A 80 2.88 -5.55 -15.25
CA ASN A 80 1.53 -5.01 -15.33
C ASN A 80 0.66 -5.46 -14.14
N ALA A 81 0.73 -6.74 -13.77
CA ALA A 81 0.01 -7.27 -12.62
C ALA A 81 0.47 -6.62 -11.30
N LEU A 82 1.79 -6.45 -11.11
CA LEU A 82 2.35 -5.78 -9.94
C LEU A 82 1.96 -4.29 -9.88
N GLN A 83 1.95 -3.59 -11.01
CA GLN A 83 1.52 -2.19 -11.09
C GLN A 83 0.04 -2.03 -10.74
N LEU A 84 -0.82 -2.95 -11.21
CA LEU A 84 -2.23 -2.95 -10.84
C LEU A 84 -2.40 -3.17 -9.32
N GLY A 85 -1.69 -4.15 -8.75
CA GLY A 85 -1.71 -4.42 -7.31
C GLY A 85 -1.16 -3.24 -6.49
N LEU A 86 -0.11 -2.58 -6.97
CA LEU A 86 0.44 -1.37 -6.36
C LEU A 86 -0.61 -0.27 -6.29
N LYS A 87 -1.30 0.01 -7.41
CA LYS A 87 -2.34 1.03 -7.48
C LYS A 87 -3.47 0.76 -6.49
N GLN A 88 -3.92 -0.50 -6.38
CA GLN A 88 -4.95 -0.89 -5.41
C GLN A 88 -4.51 -0.65 -3.96
N LYS A 89 -3.26 -0.99 -3.63
CA LYS A 89 -2.70 -0.78 -2.27
C LYS A 89 -2.48 0.68 -1.93
N GLU A 90 -2.06 1.48 -2.90
CA GLU A 90 -1.92 2.93 -2.74
C GLU A 90 -3.28 3.60 -2.54
N GLU A 91 -4.34 3.12 -3.21
CA GLU A 91 -5.70 3.60 -3.01
C GLU A 91 -6.25 3.20 -1.63
N GLU A 92 -6.07 1.95 -1.20
CA GLU A 92 -6.44 1.52 0.17
C GLU A 92 -5.76 2.40 1.23
N LEU A 93 -4.49 2.76 1.03
CA LEU A 93 -3.77 3.66 1.92
C LEU A 93 -4.31 5.10 1.88
N ARG A 94 -4.78 5.57 0.72
CA ARG A 94 -5.40 6.90 0.56
C ARG A 94 -6.73 6.97 1.29
N GLU A 95 -7.61 5.98 1.09
CA GLU A 95 -8.92 5.91 1.76
C GLU A 95 -8.79 5.90 3.30
N ILE A 96 -7.81 5.19 3.85
CA ILE A 96 -7.53 5.18 5.30
C ILE A 96 -7.08 6.57 5.80
N ARG A 97 -6.38 7.35 4.96
CA ARG A 97 -5.92 8.70 5.31
C ARG A 97 -7.03 9.74 5.19
N GLU A 98 -7.90 9.62 4.19
CA GLU A 98 -9.02 10.54 3.97
C GLU A 98 -10.05 10.40 5.09
N LYS A 99 -10.38 9.18 5.50
CA LYS A 99 -11.21 8.92 6.69
C LYS A 99 -10.67 9.59 7.96
N LYS A 100 -9.34 9.66 8.12
CA LYS A 100 -8.69 10.37 9.23
C LYS A 100 -8.83 11.89 9.15
N GLY A 101 -8.77 12.46 7.95
CA GLY A 101 -8.97 13.91 7.75
C GLY A 101 -10.40 14.35 8.09
N GLU A 102 -11.39 13.51 7.81
CA GLU A 102 -12.80 13.78 8.10
C GLU A 102 -13.16 13.61 9.59
N GLU A 103 -12.53 12.66 10.30
CA GLU A 103 -12.73 12.46 11.74
C GLU A 103 -12.08 13.55 12.61
N GLU A 104 -10.99 14.19 12.15
CA GLU A 104 -10.36 15.31 12.86
C GLU A 104 -11.17 16.63 12.77
N GLU A 105 -11.98 16.82 11.71
CA GLU A 105 -12.90 17.97 11.59
C GLU A 105 -14.25 17.77 12.31
N ALA A 106 -14.62 16.53 12.65
CA ALA A 106 -15.85 16.21 13.39
C ALA A 106 -15.68 16.15 14.93
N GLY A 107 -14.48 16.45 15.44
CA GLY A 107 -14.24 16.61 16.89
C GLY A 107 -15.00 17.82 17.47
N PRO A 108 -15.44 17.79 18.74
CA PRO A 108 -16.46 18.71 19.24
C PRO A 108 -16.00 20.16 19.09
N ALA A 109 -16.82 20.95 18.40
CA ALA A 109 -16.72 22.40 18.39
C ALA A 109 -16.58 22.89 19.84
N LYS A 110 -15.50 23.62 20.10
CA LYS A 110 -15.21 24.24 21.41
C LYS A 110 -16.32 25.18 21.85
#